data_AF-A0A7U4JPZ0-F1
#
_entry.id   AF-A0A7U4JPZ0-F1
#
_cell.length_a   1.000
_cell.length_b   1.000
_cell.length_c   1.000
_cell.angle_alpha   90.00
_cell.angle_beta   90.00
_cell.angle_gamma   90.00
#
_symmetry.space_group_name_H-M   'P 1'
#
loop_
_entity.id
_entity.type
_entity.pdbx_description
1 polymer ?
#
loop_
_entity_poly.entity_id
_entity_poly.type
_entity_poly.pdbx_seq_one_letter_code
_entity_poly.pdbx_strand_id
1 'polypeptide(L)' 'MKKFTTDLLIVFGICSLVILFWQGIEIRIDGVIVQRKVDNIMATILVFSLYKNFKNWIEK' A
#
# COMPACT_ATOMS: atom_id res chain seq x y z
N MET A 1 4.70 20.23 -11.58
CA MET A 1 5.06 18.91 -12.14
C MET A 1 5.89 18.08 -11.16
N LYS A 2 7.05 18.54 -10.67
CA LYS A 2 7.89 17.75 -9.71
C LYS A 2 7.12 17.18 -8.50
N LYS A 3 6.34 18.01 -7.79
CA LYS A 3 5.58 17.58 -6.60
C LYS A 3 4.54 16.49 -6.90
N PHE A 4 3.82 16.63 -8.02
CA PHE A 4 2.81 15.65 -8.44
C PHE A 4 3.44 14.29 -8.80
N THR A 5 4.58 14.31 -9.49
CA THR A 5 5.33 13.08 -9.82
C THR A 5 5.85 12.40 -8.55
N THR A 6 6.34 13.17 -7.58
CA THR A 6 6.79 12.63 -6.28
C THR A 6 5.64 12.00 -5.51
N ASP A 7 4.49 12.70 -5.41
CA ASP A 7 3.30 12.17 -4.72
C ASP A 7 2.81 10.86 -5.35
N LEU A 8 2.78 10.77 -6.69
CA LEU A 8 2.44 9.52 -7.37
C LEU A 8 3.43 8.39 -7.08
N LEU A 9 4.73 8.69 -7.06
CA LEU A 9 5.76 7.69 -6.79
C LEU A 9 5.69 7.18 -5.35
N ILE A 10 5.35 8.06 -4.40
CA ILE A 10 5.09 7.69 -3.00
C ILE A 10 3.88 6.76 -2.91
N VAL A 11 2.74 7.14 -3.50
CA VAL A 11 1.52 6.30 -3.47
C VAL A 11 1.80 4.95 -4.11
N PHE A 12 2.49 4.93 -5.25
CA PHE A 12 2.86 3.68 -5.93
C PHE A 12 3.78 2.81 -5.06
N GLY A 13 4.76 3.40 -4.38
CA GLY A 13 5.65 2.70 -3.45
C GLY A 13 4.90 2.13 -2.25
N ILE A 14 3.93 2.86 -1.69
CA ILE A 14 3.10 2.36 -0.58
C ILE A 14 2.22 1.20 -1.07
N CYS A 15 1.58 1.33 -2.24
CA CYS A 15 0.78 0.25 -2.82
C CYS A 15 1.60 -1.02 -3.06
N SER A 16 2.78 -0.91 -3.67
CA SER A 16 3.61 -2.07 -3.97
C SER A 16 4.08 -2.77 -2.70
N LEU A 17 4.48 -2.03 -1.67
CA LEU A 17 4.84 -2.61 -0.37
C LEU A 17 3.66 -3.33 0.27
N VAL A 18 2.47 -2.71 0.32
CA VAL A 18 1.27 -3.34 0.90
C VAL A 18 0.93 -4.65 0.19
N ILE A 19 1.00 -4.68 -1.16
CA ILE A 19 0.76 -5.89 -1.95
C ILE A 19 1.82 -6.95 -1.64
N LEU A 20 3.11 -6.60 -1.66
CA LEU A 20 4.20 -7.55 -1.39
C LEU A 20 4.11 -8.14 0.01
N PHE A 21 3.79 -7.33 1.02
CA PHE A 21 3.58 -7.82 2.38
C PHE A 21 2.38 -8.75 2.47
N TRP A 22 1.25 -8.38 1.85
CA TRP A 22 0.05 -9.21 1.88
C TRP A 22 0.26 -10.54 1.17
N GLN A 23 0.80 -10.54 -0.05
CA GLN A 23 1.11 -11.76 -0.79
C GLN A 23 2.13 -12.62 -0.07
N GLY A 24 3.14 -12.02 0.58
CA GLY A 24 4.10 -12.75 1.41
C GLY A 24 3.45 -13.44 2.60
N ILE A 25 2.44 -12.82 3.22
CA ILE A 25 1.64 -13.41 4.29
C ILE A 25 0.76 -14.55 3.75
N GLU A 26 0.06 -14.33 2.64
CA GLU A 26 -0.79 -15.35 2.01
C GLU A 26 0.01 -16.60 1.62
N ILE A 27 1.17 -16.43 0.99
CA ILE A 27 2.05 -17.57 0.65
C ILE A 27 2.49 -18.31 1.92
N ARG A 28 2.76 -17.60 3.02
CA ARG A 28 3.22 -18.24 4.26
C ARG A 28 2.11 -18.99 4.99
N ILE A 29 0.86 -18.53 4.90
CA ILE A 29 -0.28 -19.09 5.64
C ILE A 29 -1.04 -20.10 4.77
N ASP A 30 -1.50 -19.66 3.60
CA ASP A 30 -2.39 -20.42 2.73
C ASP A 30 -1.62 -21.19 1.64
N GLY A 31 -0.33 -20.89 1.43
CA GLY A 31 0.50 -21.52 0.40
C GLY A 31 0.18 -21.08 -1.03
N VAL A 32 -0.84 -20.24 -1.20
CA VAL A 32 -1.34 -19.74 -2.49
C VAL A 32 -1.77 -18.28 -2.36
N ILE A 33 -1.67 -17.53 -3.45
CA ILE A 33 -2.17 -16.14 -3.53
C ILE A 33 -3.66 -16.20 -3.87
N VAL A 34 -4.51 -15.65 -3.00
CA VAL A 34 -5.97 -15.66 -3.18
C VAL A 34 -6.49 -14.25 -3.25
N GLN A 35 -7.02 -13.84 -4.40
CA GLN A 35 -7.65 -12.52 -4.49
C GLN A 35 -9.04 -12.52 -3.82
N ARG A 36 -9.13 -11.97 -2.62
CA ARG A 36 -10.42 -11.67 -1.98
C ARG A 36 -10.74 -10.19 -2.14
N LYS A 37 -12.00 -9.88 -2.45
CA LYS A 37 -12.48 -8.48 -2.57
C LYS A 37 -12.29 -7.69 -1.27
N VAL A 38 -12.39 -8.36 -0.12
CA VAL A 38 -12.20 -7.74 1.20
C VAL A 38 -10.76 -7.24 1.36
N ASP A 39 -9.78 -8.00 0.89
CA ASP A 39 -8.35 -7.65 1.00
C ASP A 39 -8.04 -6.39 0.18
N ASN A 40 -8.68 -6.22 -0.97
CA ASN A 40 -8.55 -4.99 -1.77
C ASN A 40 -9.11 -3.75 -1.06
N ILE A 41 -10.25 -3.88 -0.37
CA ILE A 41 -10.85 -2.78 0.40
C ILE A 41 -9.94 -2.43 1.59
N MET A 42 -9.48 -3.44 2.31
CA MET A 42 -8.56 -3.28 3.45
C MET A 42 -7.23 -2.65 3.01
N ALA A 43 -6.65 -3.12 1.90
CA ALA A 43 -5.44 -2.57 1.32
C ALA A 43 -5.63 -1.11 0.90
N THR A 44 -6.76 -0.75 0.32
CA THR A 44 -7.06 0.65 -0.06
C THR A 44 -7.11 1.57 1.16
N ILE A 45 -7.81 1.17 2.23
CA ILE A 45 -7.87 1.93 3.47
C ILE A 45 -6.47 2.08 4.08
N LEU A 46 -5.68 1.00 4.10
CA LEU A 46 -4.34 0.99 4.64
C LEU A 46 -3.40 1.91 3.84
N VAL A 47 -3.43 1.84 2.51
CA VAL A 47 -2.66 2.72 1.62
C VAL A 47 -3.00 4.19 1.89
N PHE A 48 -4.28 4.52 2.00
CA PHE A 48 -4.70 5.90 2.27
C PHE A 48 -4.22 6.39 3.64
N SER A 49 -4.30 5.54 4.67
CA SER A 49 -3.80 5.83 6.01
C SER A 49 -2.28 6.04 6.02
N LEU A 50 -1.53 5.16 5.36
CA LEU A 50 -0.08 5.25 5.23
C LEU A 50 0.36 6.49 4.45
N TYR A 51 -0.31 6.79 3.35
CA TYR A 51 -0.03 7.99 2.56
C TYR A 51 -0.25 9.28 3.38
N LYS A 52 -1.35 9.36 4.14
CA LYS A 52 -1.62 10.50 5.01
C LYS A 52 -0.56 10.63 6.12
N ASN A 53 -0.17 9.52 6.75
CA ASN A 53 0.89 9.52 7.77
C ASN A 53 2.24 9.96 7.18
N PHE A 54 2.60 9.45 6.01
CA PHE A 54 3.84 9.81 5.33
C PHE A 54 3.87 11.29 4.95
N LYS A 55 2.77 11.82 4.39
CA LYS A 55 2.65 13.24 4.08
C LYS A 55 2.77 14.11 5.34
N ASN A 56 2.07 13.74 6.42
CA ASN A 56 2.18 14.43 7.70
C ASN A 56 3.60 14.39 8.29
N TRP A 57 4.38 13.34 8.02
CA TRP A 57 5.76 13.23 8.47
C TRP A 57 6.71 14.13 7.65
N ILE A 58 6.50 14.25 6.34
CA ILE A 58 7.30 15.15 5.47
C ILE A 58 6.99 16.63 5.71
N GLU A 59 5.73 16.97 6.02
CA GLU A 59 5.30 18.36 6.28
C GLU A 59 5.67 18.84 7.70
N LYS A 60 6.38 18.03 8.49
CA LYS A 60 6.80 18.31 9.86
C LYS A 60 8.29 18.62 9.92
#